data_AF-A0A8T4IVF8-F1
#
_entry.id   AF-A0A8T4IVF8-F1
#
_cell.length_a   1.000
_cell.length_b   1.000
_cell.length_c   1.000
_cell.angle_alpha   90.00
_cell.angle_beta   90.00
_cell.angle_gamma   90.00
#
_symmetry.space_group_name_H-M   'P 1'
#
loop_
_entity.id
_entity.type
_entity.pdbx_description
1 polymer ?
#
loop_
_entity_poly.entity_id
_entity_poly.type
_entity_poly.pdbx_seq_one_letter_code
_entity_poly.pdbx_strand_id
1 'polypeptide(L)'
;MTRQPSYTDREQVESALASLPNTTAPSFLQEIRRVIDRTNDAEQIFRLICEDRSRPRDIRFAALYAALLRLRREERLTDYAELTDRHEEEFGNEPYFHTFRAVILRLEGNLTGLLQAIEHSREAARLLPGVPGVQHQVAEFIVEYMERRENKPQPNELKEAEELVDRSITLTNGRVAHYFETKARILCLNNDFETARGLVRRAIELEPREGHDYLRRISQYQTTRVKIDVFAQRADWLKDRDDFRRELGQFRTQQLELLGLLAGIVAFVASTANIASQVTGSSGVRLVTAMTGALILVFSSFFWMSGGRDWRKYALSASLGALLLAVGLMAPDWLVH
;
A
#
# COMPACT_ATOMS: atom_id res chain seq x y z
N MET A 1 -6.57 37.46 -18.53
CA MET A 1 -7.69 37.48 -17.57
C MET A 1 -7.61 38.77 -16.79
N THR A 2 -8.62 39.62 -16.90
CA THR A 2 -8.73 40.88 -16.16
C THR A 2 -8.86 40.57 -14.67
N ARG A 3 -7.95 41.05 -13.82
CA ARG A 3 -8.10 40.92 -12.35
C ARG A 3 -9.41 41.60 -11.96
N GLN A 4 -10.36 40.82 -11.44
CA GLN A 4 -11.58 41.40 -10.86
C GLN A 4 -11.18 42.28 -9.65
N PRO A 5 -11.88 43.39 -9.42
CA PRO A 5 -11.53 44.30 -8.32
C PRO A 5 -11.65 43.60 -6.96
N SER A 6 -10.67 43.84 -6.09
CA SER A 6 -10.70 43.38 -4.70
C SER A 6 -11.81 44.07 -3.92
N TYR A 7 -12.38 43.37 -2.93
CA TYR A 7 -13.28 43.95 -1.95
C TYR A 7 -12.46 44.67 -0.87
N THR A 8 -12.73 45.95 -0.70
CA THR A 8 -11.95 46.84 0.18
C THR A 8 -12.68 47.22 1.46
N ASP A 9 -13.99 46.98 1.52
CA ASP A 9 -14.83 47.33 2.66
C ASP A 9 -15.81 46.20 3.00
N ARG A 10 -16.40 46.32 4.18
CA ARG A 10 -17.32 45.32 4.74
C ARG A 10 -18.61 45.19 3.92
N GLU A 11 -19.16 46.29 3.39
CA GLU A 11 -20.42 46.28 2.67
C GLU A 11 -20.31 45.52 1.33
N GLN A 12 -19.20 45.68 0.63
CA GLN A 12 -18.90 44.93 -0.58
C GLN A 12 -18.80 43.43 -0.31
N VAL A 13 -18.17 43.04 0.80
CA VAL A 13 -18.06 41.63 1.21
C VAL A 13 -19.43 41.07 1.59
N GLU A 14 -20.23 41.81 2.37
CA GLU A 14 -21.59 41.39 2.73
C GLU A 14 -22.47 41.21 1.49
N SER A 15 -22.40 42.13 0.52
CA SER A 15 -23.11 42.03 -0.76
C SER A 15 -22.66 40.79 -1.55
N ALA A 16 -21.35 40.52 -1.59
CA ALA A 16 -20.80 39.34 -2.25
C ALA A 16 -21.25 38.04 -1.56
N LEU A 17 -21.25 37.98 -0.23
CA LEU A 17 -21.73 36.84 0.55
C LEU A 17 -23.24 36.62 0.36
N ALA A 18 -24.03 37.69 0.30
CA ALA A 18 -25.47 37.61 0.03
C ALA A 18 -25.79 37.09 -1.38
N SER A 19 -24.87 37.26 -2.33
CA SER A 19 -25.00 36.77 -3.71
C SER A 19 -24.57 35.32 -3.90
N LEU A 20 -24.05 34.66 -2.86
CA LEU A 20 -23.63 33.27 -2.94
C LEU A 20 -24.83 32.34 -3.19
N PRO A 21 -24.63 31.24 -3.93
CA PRO A 21 -25.65 30.20 -4.00
C PRO A 21 -25.85 29.59 -2.61
N ASN A 22 -26.96 28.87 -2.44
CA ASN A 22 -27.20 28.11 -1.20
C ASN A 22 -25.99 27.22 -0.88
N THR A 23 -25.66 27.06 0.41
CA THR A 23 -24.54 26.24 0.87
C THR A 23 -24.59 24.81 0.33
N THR A 24 -25.77 24.26 0.12
CA THR A 24 -25.94 22.91 -0.45
C THR A 24 -25.62 22.80 -1.94
N ALA A 25 -25.47 23.93 -2.65
CA ALA A 25 -25.24 23.95 -4.09
C ALA A 25 -23.79 23.52 -4.44
N PRO A 26 -23.60 22.72 -5.51
CA PRO A 26 -22.26 22.29 -5.95
C PRO A 26 -21.28 23.44 -6.24
N SER A 27 -21.79 24.60 -6.67
CA SER A 27 -21.01 25.79 -7.01
C SER A 27 -20.58 26.62 -5.80
N PHE A 28 -21.18 26.43 -4.62
CA PHE A 28 -20.94 27.23 -3.43
C PHE A 28 -19.45 27.35 -3.08
N LEU A 29 -18.74 26.22 -3.06
CA LEU A 29 -17.31 26.16 -2.76
C LEU A 29 -16.45 26.99 -3.72
N GLN A 30 -16.83 27.03 -5.00
CA GLN A 30 -16.08 27.79 -5.99
C GLN A 30 -16.33 29.29 -5.82
N GLU A 31 -17.58 29.69 -5.61
CA GLU A 31 -17.95 31.09 -5.46
C GLU A 31 -17.42 31.67 -4.15
N ILE A 32 -17.52 30.97 -3.02
CA ILE A 32 -16.99 31.47 -1.73
C ILE A 32 -15.47 31.62 -1.76
N ARG A 33 -14.75 30.75 -2.48
CA ARG A 33 -13.30 30.91 -2.70
C ARG A 33 -12.98 32.19 -3.46
N ARG A 34 -13.76 32.52 -4.50
CA ARG A 34 -13.58 33.78 -5.24
C ARG A 34 -13.84 35.00 -4.33
N VAL A 35 -14.79 34.90 -3.40
CA VAL A 35 -15.01 35.97 -2.41
C VAL A 35 -13.79 36.11 -1.51
N ILE A 36 -13.31 35.02 -0.92
CA ILE A 36 -12.10 35.02 -0.06
C ILE A 36 -10.89 35.60 -0.78
N ASP A 37 -10.61 35.14 -2.00
CA ASP A 37 -9.42 35.54 -2.75
C ASP A 37 -9.50 37.02 -3.21
N ARG A 38 -10.70 37.63 -3.23
CA ARG A 38 -10.91 39.05 -3.55
C ARG A 38 -10.96 39.95 -2.31
N THR A 39 -11.13 39.41 -1.11
CA THR A 39 -11.25 40.24 0.11
C THR A 39 -9.88 40.57 0.70
N ASN A 40 -9.58 41.85 0.87
CA ASN A 40 -8.44 42.30 1.67
C ASN A 40 -8.76 42.19 3.17
N ASP A 41 -7.78 41.86 4.01
CA ASP A 41 -7.98 41.66 5.46
C ASP A 41 -9.12 40.69 5.81
N ALA A 42 -9.23 39.65 4.96
CA ALA A 42 -10.40 38.78 4.89
C ALA A 42 -10.81 38.16 6.22
N GLU A 43 -9.86 37.72 7.04
CA GLU A 43 -10.19 37.07 8.32
C GLU A 43 -10.94 38.02 9.25
N GLN A 44 -10.44 39.24 9.44
CA GLN A 44 -11.05 40.21 10.34
C GLN A 44 -12.46 40.58 9.86
N ILE A 45 -12.62 40.84 8.56
CA ILE A 45 -13.93 41.17 7.98
C ILE A 45 -14.91 40.00 8.14
N PHE A 46 -14.50 38.77 7.83
CA PHE A 46 -15.38 37.62 7.96
C PHE A 46 -15.76 37.33 9.42
N ARG A 47 -14.83 37.48 10.38
CA ARG A 47 -15.15 37.38 11.82
C ARG A 47 -16.16 38.42 12.25
N LEU A 48 -15.98 39.69 11.87
CA LEU A 48 -16.91 40.77 12.18
C LEU A 48 -18.32 40.52 11.62
N ILE A 49 -18.43 40.04 10.38
CA ILE A 49 -19.72 39.69 9.77
C ILE A 49 -20.34 38.50 10.49
N CYS A 50 -19.56 37.47 10.81
CA CYS A 50 -20.03 36.27 11.53
C CYS A 50 -20.60 36.60 12.91
N GLU A 51 -19.99 37.54 13.64
CA GLU A 51 -20.37 37.94 14.99
C GLU A 51 -21.57 38.93 15.02
N ASP A 52 -21.87 39.60 13.90
CA ASP A 52 -22.95 40.59 13.83
C ASP A 52 -24.35 39.95 13.71
N ARG A 53 -25.02 39.78 14.86
CA ARG A 53 -26.38 39.22 14.95
C ARG A 53 -27.47 40.04 14.25
N SER A 54 -27.19 41.28 13.81
CA SER A 54 -28.15 42.05 13.00
C SER A 54 -28.24 41.55 11.56
N ARG A 55 -27.28 40.72 11.11
CA ARG A 55 -27.23 40.19 9.75
C ARG A 55 -27.96 38.85 9.62
N PRO A 56 -28.49 38.53 8.42
CA PRO A 56 -29.09 37.23 8.13
C PRO A 56 -28.16 36.07 8.47
N ARG A 57 -28.73 35.02 9.06
CA ARG A 57 -27.99 33.83 9.51
C ARG A 57 -27.14 33.19 8.41
N ASP A 58 -27.65 33.13 7.18
CA ASP A 58 -26.95 32.53 6.03
C ASP A 58 -25.68 33.29 5.65
N ILE A 59 -25.71 34.63 5.72
CA ILE A 59 -24.54 35.49 5.45
C ILE A 59 -23.49 35.28 6.55
N ARG A 60 -23.95 35.21 7.81
CA ARG A 60 -23.07 34.96 8.96
C ARG A 60 -22.41 33.58 8.86
N PHE A 61 -23.15 32.56 8.46
CA PHE A 61 -22.60 31.22 8.23
C PHE A 61 -21.60 31.20 7.06
N ALA A 62 -21.91 31.89 5.95
CA ALA A 62 -20.97 32.02 4.84
C ALA A 62 -19.67 32.73 5.26
N ALA A 63 -19.77 33.75 6.13
CA ALA A 63 -18.61 34.41 6.71
C ALA A 63 -17.81 33.46 7.63
N LEU A 64 -18.48 32.68 8.49
CA LEU A 64 -17.83 31.63 9.30
C LEU A 64 -17.06 30.65 8.42
N TYR A 65 -17.73 30.13 7.38
CA TYR A 65 -17.12 29.20 6.42
C TYR A 65 -15.87 29.81 5.79
N ALA A 66 -15.95 31.06 5.35
CA ALA A 66 -14.85 31.76 4.70
C ALA A 66 -13.65 31.95 5.64
N ALA A 67 -13.90 32.33 6.91
CA ALA A 67 -12.88 32.44 7.94
C ALA A 67 -12.21 31.09 8.21
N LEU A 68 -12.99 30.03 8.43
CA LEU A 68 -12.49 28.67 8.68
C LEU A 68 -11.68 28.11 7.50
N LEU A 69 -12.14 28.32 6.26
CA LEU A 69 -11.40 27.87 5.08
C LEU A 69 -10.02 28.55 4.98
N ARG A 70 -9.93 29.82 5.36
CA ARG A 70 -8.67 30.55 5.41
C ARG A 70 -7.76 30.01 6.52
N LEU A 71 -8.26 29.87 7.74
CA LEU A 71 -7.48 29.31 8.87
C LEU A 71 -6.93 27.92 8.54
N ARG A 72 -7.72 27.09 7.85
CA ARG A 72 -7.27 25.77 7.37
C ARG A 72 -6.16 25.87 6.33
N ARG A 73 -6.22 26.83 5.41
CA ARG A 73 -5.18 27.05 4.38
C ARG A 73 -3.86 27.53 4.99
N GLU A 74 -3.93 28.35 6.03
CA GLU A 74 -2.78 28.87 6.77
C GLU A 74 -2.26 27.91 7.85
N GLU A 75 -2.87 26.72 7.99
CA GLU A 75 -2.54 25.72 9.02
C GLU A 75 -2.64 26.27 10.46
N ARG A 76 -3.52 27.26 10.68
CA ARG A 76 -3.84 27.85 12.00
C ARG A 76 -4.94 27.05 12.69
N LEU A 77 -4.57 25.84 13.07
CA LEU A 77 -5.50 24.79 13.48
C LEU A 77 -6.11 25.02 14.87
N THR A 78 -5.38 25.67 15.78
CA THR A 78 -5.92 26.10 17.09
C THR A 78 -7.03 27.14 16.91
N ASP A 79 -6.78 28.18 16.13
CA ASP A 79 -7.77 29.22 15.82
C ASP A 79 -9.00 28.65 15.10
N TYR A 80 -8.79 27.64 14.26
CA TYR A 80 -9.87 26.92 13.57
C TYR A 80 -10.79 26.19 14.57
N ALA A 81 -10.20 25.48 15.53
CA ALA A 81 -10.95 24.77 16.57
C ALA A 81 -11.73 25.75 17.45
N GLU A 82 -11.06 26.78 17.98
CA GLU A 82 -11.69 27.80 18.83
C GLU A 82 -12.87 28.51 18.13
N LEU A 83 -12.72 28.84 16.85
CA LEU A 83 -13.77 29.50 16.09
C LEU A 83 -14.94 28.55 15.79
N THR A 84 -14.66 27.26 15.56
CA THR A 84 -15.72 26.26 15.37
C THR A 84 -16.51 26.04 16.65
N ASP A 85 -15.83 25.81 17.78
CA ASP A 85 -16.46 25.56 19.08
C ASP A 85 -17.34 26.73 19.52
N ARG A 86 -16.86 27.97 19.34
CA ARG A 86 -17.62 29.20 19.64
C ARG A 86 -18.96 29.28 18.90
N HIS A 87 -19.03 28.68 17.71
CA HIS A 87 -20.15 28.81 16.79
C HIS A 87 -20.98 27.53 16.67
N GLU A 88 -20.66 26.50 17.46
CA GLU A 88 -21.34 25.21 17.42
C GLU A 88 -22.82 25.29 17.84
N GLU A 89 -23.13 26.04 18.90
CA GLU A 89 -24.52 26.19 19.37
C GLU A 89 -25.44 26.78 18.29
N GLU A 90 -24.91 27.71 17.47
CA GLU A 90 -25.69 28.43 16.48
C GLU A 90 -25.73 27.73 15.10
N PHE A 91 -24.60 27.18 14.66
CA PHE A 91 -24.44 26.63 13.31
C PHE A 91 -24.22 25.12 13.29
N GLY A 92 -24.25 24.44 14.43
CA GLY A 92 -23.98 23.00 14.56
C GLY A 92 -24.91 22.07 13.76
N ASN A 93 -26.07 22.59 13.33
CA ASN A 93 -27.05 21.90 12.48
C ASN A 93 -26.84 22.15 10.97
N GLU A 94 -25.90 23.03 10.58
CA GLU A 94 -25.58 23.25 9.18
C GLU A 94 -24.87 22.02 8.58
N PRO A 95 -25.24 21.56 7.36
CA PRO A 95 -24.61 20.39 6.74
C PRO A 95 -23.08 20.44 6.66
N TYR A 96 -22.52 21.62 6.35
CA TYR A 96 -21.06 21.79 6.31
C TYR A 96 -20.40 21.78 7.68
N PHE A 97 -21.14 22.01 8.77
CA PHE A 97 -20.55 22.04 10.11
C PHE A 97 -19.93 20.69 10.49
N HIS A 98 -20.50 19.59 9.97
CA HIS A 98 -19.90 18.27 10.06
C HIS A 98 -18.50 18.19 9.45
N THR A 99 -18.22 18.92 8.36
CA THR A 99 -16.88 18.97 7.77
C THR A 99 -15.88 19.68 8.70
N PHE A 100 -16.34 20.64 9.50
CA PHE A 100 -15.50 21.37 10.46
C PHE A 100 -15.15 20.51 11.67
N ARG A 101 -16.16 19.85 12.26
CA ARG A 101 -15.95 18.85 13.32
C ARG A 101 -14.98 17.76 12.88
N ALA A 102 -15.14 17.27 11.65
CA ALA A 102 -14.26 16.26 11.08
C ALA A 102 -12.80 16.75 10.94
N VAL A 103 -12.59 18.02 10.58
CA VAL A 103 -11.24 18.61 10.56
C VAL A 103 -10.66 18.63 11.97
N ILE A 104 -11.40 19.08 12.98
CA ILE A 104 -10.92 19.14 14.38
C ILE A 104 -10.53 17.76 14.90
N LEU A 105 -11.38 16.76 14.71
CA LEU A 105 -11.11 15.40 15.16
C LEU A 105 -9.90 14.76 14.47
N ARG A 106 -9.65 15.08 13.20
CA ARG A 106 -8.42 14.66 12.50
C ARG A 106 -7.17 15.26 13.15
N LEU A 107 -7.25 16.45 13.73
CA LEU A 107 -6.10 17.15 14.34
C LEU A 107 -5.65 16.52 15.65
N GLU A 108 -6.52 15.79 16.34
CA GLU A 108 -6.13 15.06 17.55
C GLU A 108 -5.02 14.02 17.28
N GLY A 109 -4.81 13.66 16.02
CA GLY A 109 -3.67 12.85 15.56
C GLY A 109 -3.75 11.36 15.87
N ASN A 110 -4.73 10.95 16.67
CA ASN A 110 -4.95 9.55 17.04
C ASN A 110 -5.93 8.84 16.07
N LEU A 111 -5.91 7.50 16.03
CA LEU A 111 -6.75 6.71 15.12
C LEU A 111 -8.24 6.79 15.47
N THR A 112 -8.59 6.98 16.75
CA THR A 112 -9.99 7.09 17.21
C THR A 112 -10.62 8.38 16.70
N GLY A 113 -9.94 9.52 16.86
CA GLY A 113 -10.35 10.81 16.34
C GLY A 113 -10.48 10.78 14.81
N LEU A 114 -9.56 10.10 14.11
CA LEU A 114 -9.67 9.94 12.67
C LEU A 114 -10.87 9.08 12.24
N LEU A 115 -11.24 8.03 12.98
CA LEU A 115 -12.48 7.29 12.73
C LEU A 115 -13.71 8.17 12.93
N GLN A 116 -13.75 8.97 14.01
CA GLN A 116 -14.84 9.92 14.24
C GLN A 116 -14.90 11.01 13.16
N ALA A 117 -13.75 11.45 12.65
CA ALA A 117 -13.66 12.37 11.53
C ALA A 117 -14.24 11.76 10.24
N ILE A 118 -14.03 10.46 10.00
CA ILE A 118 -14.65 9.74 8.87
C ILE A 118 -16.17 9.72 9.04
N GLU A 119 -16.69 9.41 10.22
CA GLU A 119 -18.15 9.39 10.48
C GLU A 119 -18.80 10.75 10.26
N HIS A 120 -18.21 11.83 10.78
CA HIS A 120 -18.71 13.18 10.50
C HIS A 120 -18.61 13.55 9.02
N SER A 121 -17.53 13.15 8.33
CA SER A 121 -17.39 13.40 6.90
C SER A 121 -18.44 12.62 6.10
N ARG A 122 -18.76 11.37 6.49
CA ARG A 122 -19.83 10.55 5.89
C ARG A 122 -21.19 11.22 6.06
N GLU A 123 -21.47 11.74 7.24
CA GLU A 123 -22.71 12.47 7.50
C GLU A 123 -22.81 13.73 6.64
N ALA A 124 -21.72 14.50 6.53
CA ALA A 124 -21.66 15.64 5.60
C ALA A 124 -21.91 15.19 4.15
N ALA A 125 -21.31 14.08 3.71
CA ALA A 125 -21.46 13.54 2.36
C ALA A 125 -22.89 13.04 2.08
N ARG A 126 -23.60 12.55 3.10
CA ARG A 126 -25.02 12.16 3.03
C ARG A 126 -25.92 13.38 2.84
N LEU A 127 -25.63 14.47 3.55
CA LEU A 127 -26.38 15.73 3.46
C LEU A 127 -26.01 16.55 2.21
N LEU A 128 -24.80 16.37 1.68
CA LEU A 128 -24.25 17.12 0.55
C LEU A 128 -23.73 16.18 -0.58
N PRO A 129 -24.58 15.31 -1.16
CA PRO A 129 -24.14 14.29 -2.12
C PRO A 129 -23.60 14.89 -3.43
N GLY A 130 -24.06 16.08 -3.80
CA GLY A 130 -23.65 16.78 -5.02
C GLY A 130 -22.38 17.63 -4.87
N VAL A 131 -21.76 17.68 -3.69
CA VAL A 131 -20.60 18.54 -3.42
C VAL A 131 -19.31 17.72 -3.52
N PRO A 132 -18.48 17.90 -4.57
CA PRO A 132 -17.32 17.05 -4.82
C PRO A 132 -16.29 17.08 -3.69
N GLY A 133 -16.09 18.26 -3.08
CA GLY A 133 -15.13 18.44 -2.00
C GLY A 133 -15.49 17.68 -0.72
N VAL A 134 -16.79 17.46 -0.46
CA VAL A 134 -17.26 16.72 0.71
C VAL A 134 -17.09 15.22 0.47
N GLN A 135 -17.44 14.73 -0.72
CA GLN A 135 -17.18 13.33 -1.09
C GLN A 135 -15.68 13.00 -1.02
N HIS A 136 -14.84 13.92 -1.52
CA HIS A 136 -13.38 13.76 -1.51
C HIS A 136 -12.81 13.75 -0.08
N GLN A 137 -13.34 14.59 0.83
CA GLN A 137 -12.90 14.62 2.23
C GLN A 137 -13.07 13.25 2.90
N VAL A 138 -14.19 12.54 2.63
CA VAL A 138 -14.40 11.18 3.15
C VAL A 138 -13.31 10.24 2.62
N ALA A 139 -13.07 10.24 1.31
CA ALA A 139 -12.03 9.41 0.71
C ALA A 139 -10.64 9.72 1.28
N GLU A 140 -10.28 11.00 1.42
CA GLU A 140 -9.01 11.44 1.99
C GLU A 140 -8.81 10.88 3.40
N PHE A 141 -9.84 10.94 4.26
CA PHE A 141 -9.75 10.51 5.64
C PHE A 141 -9.73 8.98 5.77
N ILE A 142 -10.50 8.26 4.96
CA ILE A 142 -10.43 6.79 4.89
C ILE A 142 -9.03 6.34 4.48
N VAL A 143 -8.44 6.97 3.47
CA VAL A 143 -7.07 6.66 3.01
C VAL A 143 -6.04 6.97 4.08
N GLU A 144 -6.14 8.13 4.74
CA GLU A 144 -5.25 8.47 5.85
C GLU A 144 -5.33 7.46 6.99
N TYR A 145 -6.54 6.98 7.31
CA TYR A 145 -6.75 5.97 8.34
C TYR A 145 -6.10 4.64 7.97
N MET A 146 -6.28 4.18 6.73
CA MET A 146 -5.66 2.96 6.21
C MET A 146 -4.13 3.05 6.17
N GLU A 147 -3.57 4.24 5.91
CA GLU A 147 -2.13 4.45 5.87
C GLU A 147 -1.47 4.50 7.26
N ARG A 148 -2.21 4.89 8.30
CA ARG A 148 -1.69 5.03 9.67
C ARG A 148 -1.84 3.78 10.52
N ARG A 149 -2.77 2.90 10.20
CA ARG A 149 -3.00 1.67 10.95
C ARG A 149 -2.04 0.55 10.51
N GLU A 150 -1.82 -0.42 11.39
CA GLU A 150 -0.94 -1.57 11.11
C GLU A 150 -1.61 -2.61 10.20
N ASN A 151 -2.92 -2.75 10.32
CA ASN A 151 -3.69 -3.76 9.60
C ASN A 151 -3.81 -3.41 8.12
N LYS A 152 -3.68 -4.43 7.27
CA LYS A 152 -3.88 -4.29 5.83
C LYS A 152 -5.27 -3.69 5.52
N PRO A 153 -5.38 -2.82 4.51
CA PRO A 153 -6.66 -2.34 3.97
C PRO A 153 -7.59 -3.51 3.64
N GLN A 154 -8.85 -3.45 4.07
CA GLN A 154 -9.85 -4.42 3.63
C GLN A 154 -10.37 -4.03 2.24
N PRO A 155 -10.75 -5.00 1.37
CA PRO A 155 -11.21 -4.70 0.02
C PRO A 155 -12.42 -3.75 -0.05
N ASN A 156 -13.33 -3.83 0.92
CA ASN A 156 -14.49 -2.95 1.01
C ASN A 156 -14.12 -1.50 1.34
N GLU A 157 -13.12 -1.27 2.20
CA GLU A 157 -12.65 0.08 2.55
C GLU A 157 -11.96 0.76 1.38
N LEU A 158 -11.13 0.01 0.64
CA LEU A 158 -10.50 0.50 -0.60
C LEU A 158 -11.56 0.86 -1.64
N LYS A 159 -12.55 -0.01 -1.83
CA LYS A 159 -13.64 0.20 -2.77
C LYS A 159 -14.47 1.44 -2.42
N GLU A 160 -14.82 1.64 -1.14
CA GLU A 160 -15.55 2.82 -0.69
C GLU A 160 -14.77 4.11 -0.98
N ALA A 161 -13.48 4.15 -0.60
CA ALA A 161 -12.63 5.31 -0.86
C ALA A 161 -12.48 5.60 -2.36
N GLU A 162 -12.35 4.55 -3.19
CA GLU A 162 -12.26 4.65 -4.64
C GLU A 162 -13.55 5.22 -5.26
N GLU A 163 -14.71 4.69 -4.88
CA GLU A 163 -16.01 5.17 -5.37
C GLU A 163 -16.24 6.65 -5.03
N LEU A 164 -15.85 7.07 -3.83
CA LEU A 164 -15.98 8.46 -3.37
C LEU A 164 -15.06 9.41 -4.15
N VAL A 165 -13.79 9.05 -4.34
CA VAL A 165 -12.85 9.90 -5.09
C VAL A 165 -13.21 9.95 -6.58
N ASP A 166 -13.67 8.84 -7.16
CA ASP A 166 -14.10 8.79 -8.56
C ASP A 166 -15.36 9.62 -8.80
N ARG A 167 -16.28 9.62 -7.83
CA ARG A 167 -17.41 10.54 -7.85
C ARG A 167 -16.94 11.99 -7.82
N SER A 168 -15.99 12.36 -6.97
CA SER A 168 -15.43 13.73 -6.92
C SER A 168 -14.75 14.14 -8.22
N ILE A 169 -13.98 13.25 -8.84
CA ILE A 169 -13.35 13.47 -10.15
C ILE A 169 -14.42 13.67 -11.22
N THR A 170 -15.46 12.82 -11.24
CA THR A 170 -16.56 12.90 -12.20
C THR A 170 -17.33 14.22 -12.08
N LEU A 171 -17.75 14.58 -10.87
CA LEU A 171 -18.51 15.81 -10.61
C LEU A 171 -17.71 17.09 -10.98
N THR A 172 -16.39 17.01 -11.02
CA THR A 172 -15.52 18.14 -11.41
C THR A 172 -14.98 18.04 -12.82
N ASN A 173 -15.42 17.05 -13.60
CA ASN A 173 -14.91 16.76 -14.95
C ASN A 173 -13.37 16.63 -14.98
N GLY A 174 -12.79 16.05 -13.92
CA GLY A 174 -11.35 15.83 -13.81
C GLY A 174 -10.49 17.08 -13.78
N ARG A 175 -11.03 18.23 -13.34
CA ARG A 175 -10.29 19.50 -13.31
C ARG A 175 -9.55 19.77 -11.98
N VAL A 176 -9.82 18.98 -10.95
CA VAL A 176 -9.27 19.21 -9.61
C VAL A 176 -8.11 18.25 -9.34
N ALA A 177 -6.89 18.80 -9.32
CA ALA A 177 -5.62 18.06 -9.21
C ALA A 177 -5.56 17.11 -7.99
N HIS A 178 -5.86 17.62 -6.79
CA HIS A 178 -5.69 16.84 -5.55
C HIS A 178 -6.61 15.62 -5.43
N TYR A 179 -7.67 15.52 -6.24
CA TYR A 179 -8.48 14.29 -6.25
C TYR A 179 -7.71 13.13 -6.89
N PHE A 180 -6.89 13.42 -7.90
CA PHE A 180 -6.01 12.42 -8.51
C PHE A 180 -4.91 11.96 -7.55
N GLU A 181 -4.43 12.85 -6.67
CA GLU A 181 -3.47 12.47 -5.63
C GLU A 181 -4.08 11.47 -4.63
N THR A 182 -5.30 11.72 -4.19
CA THR A 182 -5.98 10.80 -3.26
C THR A 182 -6.27 9.46 -3.93
N LYS A 183 -6.67 9.47 -5.22
CA LYS A 183 -6.81 8.23 -6.00
C LYS A 183 -5.46 7.49 -6.14
N ALA A 184 -4.36 8.20 -6.33
CA ALA A 184 -3.04 7.58 -6.36
C ALA A 184 -2.68 6.89 -5.04
N ARG A 185 -3.01 7.49 -3.89
CA ARG A 185 -2.81 6.89 -2.57
C ARG A 185 -3.63 5.60 -2.40
N ILE A 186 -4.89 5.59 -2.88
CA ILE A 186 -5.74 4.38 -2.88
C ILE A 186 -5.10 3.27 -3.71
N LEU A 187 -4.68 3.57 -4.95
CA LEU A 187 -4.04 2.58 -5.82
C LEU A 187 -2.71 2.07 -5.25
N CYS A 188 -1.95 2.93 -4.58
CA CYS A 188 -0.74 2.54 -3.86
C CYS A 188 -1.03 1.52 -2.76
N LEU A 189 -2.11 1.70 -1.99
CA LEU A 189 -2.55 0.74 -0.97
C LEU A 189 -3.02 -0.59 -1.59
N ASN A 190 -3.47 -0.56 -2.85
CA ASN A 190 -3.84 -1.73 -3.64
C ASN A 190 -2.67 -2.35 -4.43
N ASN A 191 -1.43 -1.89 -4.20
CA ASN A 191 -0.22 -2.28 -4.93
C ASN A 191 -0.21 -1.99 -6.44
N ASP A 192 -1.09 -1.13 -6.94
CA ASP A 192 -1.04 -0.64 -8.32
C ASP A 192 -0.17 0.63 -8.40
N PHE A 193 1.14 0.43 -8.27
CA PHE A 193 2.11 1.52 -8.17
C PHE A 193 2.28 2.29 -9.47
N GLU A 194 2.20 1.63 -10.63
CA GLU A 194 2.38 2.29 -11.93
C GLU A 194 1.24 3.26 -12.22
N THR A 195 -0.01 2.83 -12.03
CA THR A 195 -1.17 3.72 -12.20
C THR A 195 -1.14 4.84 -11.17
N ALA A 196 -0.77 4.54 -9.92
CA ALA A 196 -0.60 5.56 -8.88
C ALA A 196 0.41 6.66 -9.28
N ARG A 197 1.58 6.30 -9.81
CA ARG A 197 2.58 7.27 -10.32
C ARG A 197 2.01 8.13 -11.44
N GLY A 198 1.26 7.53 -12.36
CA GLY A 198 0.58 8.24 -13.45
C GLY A 198 -0.38 9.32 -12.92
N LEU A 199 -1.17 8.98 -11.89
CA LEU A 199 -2.11 9.90 -11.27
C LEU A 199 -1.44 11.04 -10.49
N VAL A 200 -0.33 10.78 -9.79
CA VAL A 200 0.44 11.85 -9.14
C VAL A 200 1.04 12.80 -10.17
N ARG A 201 1.56 12.28 -11.29
CA ARG A 201 2.04 13.10 -12.41
C ARG A 201 0.91 13.99 -12.95
N ARG A 202 -0.28 13.41 -13.13
CA ARG A 202 -1.47 14.15 -13.56
C ARG A 202 -1.88 15.24 -12.57
N ALA A 203 -1.81 14.97 -11.26
CA ALA A 203 -2.08 15.98 -10.23
C ALA A 203 -1.11 17.16 -10.33
N ILE A 204 0.18 16.90 -10.54
CA ILE A 204 1.21 17.95 -10.72
C ILE A 204 0.93 18.80 -11.97
N GLU A 205 0.57 18.17 -13.09
CA GLU A 205 0.27 18.88 -14.35
C GLU A 205 -0.96 19.77 -14.26
N LEU A 206 -1.98 19.34 -13.50
CA LEU A 206 -3.24 20.06 -13.33
C LEU A 206 -3.18 21.18 -12.29
N GLU A 207 -2.17 21.21 -11.41
CA GLU A 207 -2.13 22.18 -10.31
C GLU A 207 -1.86 23.61 -10.80
N PRO A 208 -2.72 24.59 -10.49
CA PRO A 208 -2.53 25.97 -10.91
C PRO A 208 -1.30 26.61 -10.25
N ARG A 209 -0.35 27.08 -11.07
CA ARG A 209 0.91 27.69 -10.61
C ARG A 209 0.76 29.00 -9.84
N GLU A 210 -0.31 29.73 -10.10
CA GLU A 210 -0.59 31.05 -9.51
C GLU A 210 -1.45 30.97 -8.24
N GLY A 211 -1.88 29.77 -7.84
CA GLY A 211 -2.72 29.59 -6.66
C GLY A 211 -1.94 29.77 -5.35
N HIS A 212 -2.58 30.37 -4.34
CA HIS A 212 -2.02 30.46 -2.98
C HIS A 212 -1.64 29.09 -2.39
N ASP A 213 -2.37 28.04 -2.77
CA ASP A 213 -2.15 26.66 -2.34
C ASP A 213 -1.02 25.93 -3.12
N TYR A 214 -0.46 26.52 -4.17
CA TYR A 214 0.40 25.82 -5.15
C TYR A 214 1.62 25.14 -4.50
N LEU A 215 2.44 25.88 -3.75
CA LEU A 215 3.66 25.33 -3.16
C LEU A 215 3.36 24.20 -2.18
N ARG A 216 2.32 24.37 -1.35
CA ARG A 216 1.87 23.35 -0.40
C ARG A 216 1.39 22.09 -1.13
N ARG A 217 0.56 22.24 -2.17
CA ARG A 217 0.03 21.13 -2.98
C ARG A 217 1.14 20.37 -3.70
N ILE A 218 2.07 21.08 -4.35
CA ILE A 218 3.21 20.44 -5.02
C ILE A 218 4.06 19.66 -4.02
N SER A 219 4.36 20.22 -2.85
CA SER A 219 5.09 19.51 -1.79
C SER A 219 4.38 18.21 -1.38
N GLN A 220 3.06 18.26 -1.19
CA GLN A 220 2.23 17.08 -0.90
C GLN A 220 2.33 16.03 -2.02
N TYR A 221 2.22 16.44 -3.29
CA TYR A 221 2.30 15.52 -4.42
C TYR A 221 3.67 14.85 -4.53
N GLN A 222 4.75 15.60 -4.29
CA GLN A 222 6.10 15.04 -4.25
C GLN A 222 6.27 14.03 -3.11
N THR A 223 5.71 14.33 -1.94
CA THR A 223 5.71 13.42 -0.79
C THR A 223 4.99 12.12 -1.12
N THR A 224 3.80 12.21 -1.74
CA THR A 224 3.03 11.05 -2.19
C THR A 224 3.80 10.25 -3.25
N ARG A 225 4.52 10.90 -4.18
CA ARG A 225 5.37 10.21 -5.16
C ARG A 225 6.47 9.37 -4.49
N VAL A 226 7.21 9.97 -3.55
CA VAL A 226 8.26 9.27 -2.80
C VAL A 226 7.68 8.10 -2.02
N LYS A 227 6.51 8.30 -1.40
CA LYS A 227 5.81 7.23 -0.67
C LYS A 227 5.47 6.06 -1.60
N ILE A 228 4.94 6.31 -2.79
CA ILE A 228 4.65 5.25 -3.77
C ILE A 228 5.91 4.44 -4.11
N ASP A 229 7.04 5.12 -4.33
CA ASP A 229 8.30 4.43 -4.65
C ASP A 229 8.82 3.58 -3.48
N VAL A 230 8.70 4.06 -2.24
CA VAL A 230 9.04 3.29 -1.04
C VAL A 230 8.15 2.05 -0.90
N PHE A 231 6.85 2.18 -1.14
CA PHE A 231 5.91 1.06 -1.08
C PHE A 231 6.19 0.02 -2.18
N ALA A 232 6.50 0.46 -3.40
CA ALA A 232 6.86 -0.42 -4.50
C ALA A 232 8.13 -1.22 -4.18
N GLN A 233 9.20 -0.56 -3.73
CA GLN A 233 10.45 -1.22 -3.32
C GLN A 233 10.23 -2.22 -2.18
N ARG A 234 9.37 -1.88 -1.22
CA ARG A 234 9.00 -2.78 -0.13
C ARG A 234 8.28 -4.03 -0.64
N ALA A 235 7.37 -3.88 -1.60
CA ALA A 235 6.64 -5.00 -2.20
C ALA A 235 7.60 -5.94 -2.96
N ASP A 236 8.52 -5.38 -3.74
CA ASP A 236 9.56 -6.15 -4.45
C ASP A 236 10.46 -6.90 -3.45
N TRP A 237 10.94 -6.21 -2.40
CA TRP A 237 11.77 -6.83 -1.38
C TRP A 237 11.08 -7.99 -0.64
N LEU A 238 9.78 -7.86 -0.37
CA LEU A 238 9.00 -8.94 0.26
C LEU A 238 8.91 -10.16 -0.65
N LYS A 239 8.75 -9.95 -1.96
CA LYS A 239 8.74 -11.02 -2.96
C LYS A 239 10.10 -11.72 -3.03
N ASP A 240 11.17 -10.96 -3.14
CA ASP A 240 12.55 -11.49 -3.18
C ASP A 240 12.85 -12.31 -1.92
N ARG A 241 12.45 -11.82 -0.74
CA ARG A 241 12.62 -12.54 0.53
C ARG A 241 11.91 -13.89 0.54
N ASP A 242 10.69 -13.94 0.01
CA ASP A 242 9.91 -15.18 -0.02
C ASP A 242 10.49 -16.18 -1.03
N ASP A 243 11.03 -15.70 -2.15
CA ASP A 243 11.75 -16.53 -3.13
C ASP A 243 13.07 -17.06 -2.55
N PHE A 244 13.89 -16.22 -1.91
CA PHE A 244 15.10 -16.67 -1.19
C PHE A 244 14.79 -17.72 -0.11
N ARG A 245 13.68 -17.57 0.63
CA ARG A 245 13.26 -18.57 1.63
C ARG A 245 12.93 -19.91 0.98
N ARG A 246 12.29 -19.91 -0.19
CA ARG A 246 11.99 -21.13 -0.95
C ARG A 246 13.27 -21.79 -1.45
N GLU A 247 14.20 -21.01 -2.00
CA GLU A 247 15.50 -21.51 -2.46
C GLU A 247 16.31 -22.13 -1.31
N LEU A 248 16.36 -21.48 -0.15
CA LEU A 248 17.00 -22.05 1.05
C LEU A 248 16.34 -23.35 1.52
N GLY A 249 15.01 -23.44 1.40
CA GLY A 249 14.28 -24.67 1.69
C GLY A 249 14.72 -25.81 0.77
N GLN A 250 14.79 -25.56 -0.54
CA GLN A 250 15.25 -26.53 -1.53
C GLN A 250 16.71 -26.94 -1.31
N PHE A 251 17.59 -25.97 -1.03
CA PHE A 251 19.00 -26.24 -0.75
C PHE A 251 19.18 -27.12 0.50
N ARG A 252 18.43 -26.85 1.57
CA ARG A 252 18.44 -27.69 2.78
C ARG A 252 17.99 -29.12 2.49
N THR A 253 16.92 -29.30 1.70
CA THR A 253 16.46 -30.63 1.29
C THR A 253 17.54 -31.36 0.48
N GLN A 254 18.15 -30.70 -0.50
CA GLN A 254 19.25 -31.27 -1.28
C GLN A 254 20.45 -31.66 -0.41
N GLN A 255 20.81 -30.84 0.59
CA GLN A 255 21.87 -31.18 1.53
C GLN A 255 21.52 -32.38 2.42
N LEU A 256 20.28 -32.48 2.89
CA LEU A 256 19.82 -33.64 3.67
C LEU A 256 19.79 -34.92 2.83
N GLU A 257 19.40 -34.83 1.55
CA GLU A 257 19.47 -35.93 0.60
C GLU A 257 20.92 -36.39 0.39
N LEU A 258 21.85 -35.46 0.20
CA LEU A 258 23.29 -35.76 0.09
C LEU A 258 23.85 -36.38 1.37
N LEU A 259 23.48 -35.87 2.55
CA LEU A 259 23.90 -36.44 3.84
C LEU A 259 23.33 -37.83 4.06
N GLY A 260 22.05 -38.06 3.74
CA GLY A 260 21.41 -39.36 3.83
C GLY A 260 22.05 -40.37 2.89
N LEU A 261 22.37 -39.95 1.66
CA LEU A 261 23.12 -40.75 0.71
C LEU A 261 24.50 -41.12 1.25
N LEU A 262 25.28 -40.14 1.72
CA LEU A 262 26.62 -40.38 2.27
C LEU A 262 26.57 -41.31 3.48
N ALA A 263 25.63 -41.11 4.40
CA ALA A 263 25.43 -41.99 5.55
C ALA A 263 25.11 -43.43 5.12
N GLY A 264 24.23 -43.60 4.14
CA GLY A 264 23.92 -44.90 3.55
C GLY A 264 25.16 -45.57 2.93
N ILE A 265 25.99 -44.80 2.22
CA ILE A 265 27.25 -45.28 1.64
C ILE A 265 28.22 -45.73 2.74
N VAL A 266 28.46 -44.90 3.76
CA VAL A 266 29.38 -45.25 4.85
C VAL A 266 28.89 -46.49 5.60
N ALA A 267 27.60 -46.58 5.91
CA ALA A 267 27.02 -47.75 6.56
C ALA A 267 27.19 -49.03 5.72
N PHE A 268 27.01 -48.94 4.40
CA PHE A 268 27.23 -50.05 3.49
C PHE A 268 28.69 -50.49 3.44
N VAL A 269 29.63 -49.55 3.31
CA VAL A 269 31.08 -49.84 3.28
C VAL A 269 31.54 -50.47 4.60
N ALA A 270 31.10 -49.93 5.74
CA ALA A 270 31.42 -50.46 7.06
C ALA A 270 30.85 -51.87 7.26
N SER A 271 29.61 -52.12 6.83
CA SER A 271 28.99 -53.45 6.87
C SER A 271 29.78 -54.45 6.02
N THR A 272 30.12 -54.07 4.79
CA THR A 272 30.92 -54.91 3.88
C THR A 272 32.29 -55.25 4.49
N ALA A 273 32.99 -54.27 5.07
CA ALA A 273 34.30 -54.47 5.70
C ALA A 273 34.23 -55.39 6.92
N ASN A 274 33.20 -55.24 7.76
CA ASN A 274 32.99 -56.09 8.93
C ASN A 274 32.64 -57.53 8.54
N ILE A 275 31.83 -57.72 7.51
CA ILE A 275 31.52 -59.05 6.99
C ILE A 275 32.78 -59.71 6.40
N ALA A 276 33.57 -58.95 5.65
CA ALA A 276 34.82 -59.43 5.07
C ALA A 276 35.87 -59.85 6.11
N SER A 277 35.95 -59.14 7.26
CA SER A 277 36.91 -59.48 8.32
C SER A 277 36.55 -60.74 9.10
N GLN A 278 35.28 -61.18 9.06
CA GLN A 278 34.80 -62.37 9.78
C GLN A 278 34.86 -63.65 8.96
N VAL A 279 34.92 -63.56 7.62
CA VAL A 279 34.96 -64.72 6.72
C VAL A 279 36.40 -64.97 6.26
N THR A 280 36.97 -66.11 6.65
CA THR A 280 38.32 -66.53 6.23
C THR A 280 38.26 -67.50 5.04
N GLY A 281 39.22 -67.38 4.10
CA GLY A 281 39.33 -68.24 2.92
C GLY A 281 38.66 -67.68 1.64
N SER A 282 38.50 -68.54 0.63
CA SER A 282 37.96 -68.21 -0.70
C SER A 282 36.55 -67.63 -0.68
N SER A 283 35.74 -68.01 0.30
CA SER A 283 34.39 -67.47 0.52
C SER A 283 34.38 -65.98 0.87
N GLY A 284 35.43 -65.47 1.52
CA GLY A 284 35.53 -64.05 1.87
C GLY A 284 35.73 -63.16 0.63
N VAL A 285 36.59 -63.60 -0.29
CA VAL A 285 36.85 -62.89 -1.57
C VAL A 285 35.59 -62.81 -2.42
N ARG A 286 34.79 -63.88 -2.48
CA ARG A 286 33.50 -63.87 -3.18
C ARG A 286 32.52 -62.88 -2.60
N LEU A 287 32.41 -62.86 -1.28
CA LEU A 287 31.47 -61.99 -0.58
C LEU A 287 31.84 -60.52 -0.77
N VAL A 288 33.13 -60.18 -0.68
CA VAL A 288 33.64 -58.82 -0.97
C VAL A 288 33.35 -58.42 -2.42
N THR A 289 33.57 -59.33 -3.37
CA THR A 289 33.31 -59.09 -4.80
C THR A 289 31.82 -58.86 -5.08
N ALA A 290 30.96 -59.70 -4.49
CA ALA A 290 29.50 -59.55 -4.60
C ALA A 290 29.02 -58.23 -3.98
N MET A 291 29.55 -57.85 -2.81
CA MET A 291 29.20 -56.59 -2.14
C MET A 291 29.68 -55.37 -2.94
N THR A 292 30.85 -55.44 -3.58
CA THR A 292 31.35 -54.37 -4.47
C THR A 292 30.48 -54.22 -5.72
N GLY A 293 30.04 -55.34 -6.31
CA GLY A 293 29.06 -55.33 -7.41
C GLY A 293 27.72 -54.70 -6.99
N ALA A 294 27.20 -55.07 -5.82
CA ALA A 294 25.98 -54.49 -5.25
C ALA A 294 26.13 -52.97 -5.01
N LEU A 295 27.29 -52.52 -4.49
CA LEU A 295 27.59 -51.10 -4.29
C LEU A 295 27.52 -50.33 -5.60
N ILE A 296 28.19 -50.83 -6.65
CA ILE A 296 28.21 -50.18 -7.96
C ILE A 296 26.80 -50.06 -8.55
N LEU A 297 25.94 -51.07 -8.35
CA LEU A 297 24.54 -51.03 -8.78
C LEU A 297 23.73 -49.96 -8.03
N VAL A 298 23.86 -49.89 -6.70
CA VAL A 298 23.19 -48.87 -5.88
C VAL A 298 23.61 -47.46 -6.32
N PHE A 299 24.90 -47.21 -6.51
CA PHE A 299 25.39 -45.93 -7.02
C PHE A 299 24.89 -45.62 -8.43
N SER A 300 24.92 -46.59 -9.34
CA SER A 300 24.46 -46.40 -10.72
C SER A 300 22.96 -46.05 -10.77
N SER A 301 22.14 -46.70 -9.93
CA SER A 301 20.71 -46.39 -9.80
C SER A 301 20.48 -44.98 -9.23
N PHE A 302 21.26 -44.58 -8.23
CA PHE A 302 21.14 -43.25 -7.64
C PHE A 302 21.53 -42.14 -8.63
N PHE A 303 22.65 -42.29 -9.35
CA PHE A 303 23.09 -41.32 -10.35
C PHE A 303 22.15 -41.24 -11.57
N TRP A 304 21.46 -42.33 -11.87
CA TRP A 304 20.39 -42.32 -12.88
C TRP A 304 19.17 -41.52 -12.38
N MET A 305 18.79 -41.68 -11.11
CA MET A 305 17.67 -40.95 -10.50
C MET A 305 17.97 -39.46 -10.30
N SER A 306 19.24 -39.06 -10.11
CA SER A 306 19.64 -37.66 -9.98
C SER A 306 19.67 -36.88 -11.31
N GLY A 307 19.21 -37.47 -12.42
CA GLY A 307 18.96 -36.76 -13.68
C GLY A 307 20.20 -36.51 -14.54
N GLY A 308 21.25 -37.30 -14.37
CA GLY A 308 22.47 -37.19 -15.17
C GLY A 308 22.20 -37.34 -16.68
N ARG A 309 22.64 -36.36 -17.48
CA ARG A 309 22.37 -36.26 -18.93
C ARG A 309 23.02 -37.39 -19.76
N ASP A 310 24.01 -38.09 -19.21
CA ASP A 310 24.81 -39.12 -19.87
C ASP A 310 24.37 -40.55 -19.49
N TRP A 311 23.16 -40.94 -19.87
CA TRP A 311 22.57 -42.26 -19.54
C TRP A 311 23.46 -43.47 -19.91
N ARG A 312 24.28 -43.33 -20.96
CA ARG A 312 25.21 -44.38 -21.43
C ARG A 312 26.30 -44.73 -20.40
N LYS A 313 26.79 -43.75 -19.65
CA LYS A 313 27.83 -43.97 -18.64
C LYS A 313 27.27 -44.76 -17.44
N TYR A 314 26.02 -44.47 -17.06
CA TYR A 314 25.34 -45.17 -15.98
C TYR A 314 24.92 -46.59 -16.35
N ALA A 315 24.51 -46.82 -17.61
CA ALA A 315 24.24 -48.17 -18.11
C ALA A 315 25.50 -49.04 -18.11
N LEU A 316 26.65 -48.47 -18.50
CA LEU A 316 27.93 -49.16 -18.47
C LEU A 316 28.34 -49.52 -17.02
N SER A 317 28.26 -48.58 -16.08
CA SER A 317 28.59 -48.86 -14.67
C SER A 317 27.64 -49.87 -14.04
N ALA A 318 26.34 -49.80 -14.35
CA ALA A 318 25.37 -50.79 -13.89
C ALA A 318 25.68 -52.19 -14.43
N SER A 319 26.05 -52.32 -15.70
CA SER A 319 26.44 -53.61 -16.29
C SER A 319 27.69 -54.20 -15.62
N LEU A 320 28.68 -53.36 -15.29
CA LEU A 320 29.88 -53.78 -14.56
C LEU A 320 29.54 -54.23 -13.13
N GLY A 321 28.68 -53.50 -12.43
CA GLY A 321 28.21 -53.88 -11.10
C GLY A 321 27.45 -55.21 -11.10
N ALA A 322 26.57 -55.43 -12.08
CA ALA A 322 25.85 -56.69 -12.26
C ALA A 322 26.79 -57.86 -12.54
N LEU A 323 27.82 -57.65 -13.37
CA LEU A 323 28.81 -58.67 -13.68
C LEU A 323 29.65 -59.05 -12.45
N LEU A 324 30.11 -58.07 -11.67
CA LEU A 324 30.83 -58.32 -10.42
C LEU A 324 29.96 -59.05 -9.39
N LEU A 325 28.68 -58.70 -9.31
CA LEU A 325 27.73 -59.39 -8.44
C LEU A 325 27.50 -60.85 -8.86
N ALA A 326 27.34 -61.10 -10.16
CA ALA A 326 27.21 -62.45 -10.71
C ALA A 326 28.48 -63.29 -10.50
N VAL A 327 29.66 -62.72 -10.72
CA VAL A 327 30.94 -63.38 -10.46
C VAL A 327 31.11 -63.69 -8.98
N GLY A 328 30.77 -62.76 -8.09
CA GLY A 328 30.83 -62.98 -6.64
C GLY A 328 29.91 -64.12 -6.16
N LEU A 329 28.73 -64.26 -6.76
CA LEU A 329 27.76 -65.30 -6.39
C LEU A 329 28.05 -66.67 -7.03
N MET A 330 28.57 -66.71 -8.26
CA MET A 330 28.69 -67.94 -9.05
C MET A 330 30.11 -68.46 -9.25
N ALA A 331 31.15 -67.75 -8.77
CA ALA A 331 32.52 -68.24 -8.88
C ALA A 331 32.66 -69.61 -8.17
N PRO A 332 33.24 -70.64 -8.81
CA PRO A 332 33.45 -71.95 -8.20
C PRO A 332 34.73 -72.03 -7.32
N ASP A 333 34.80 -72.98 -6.38
CA ASP A 333 35.81 -73.07 -5.28
C ASP A 333 37.27 -73.15 -5.75
N TRP A 334 37.51 -73.55 -6.99
CA TRP A 334 38.83 -73.70 -7.57
C TRP A 334 39.42 -72.42 -8.19
N LEU A 335 38.65 -71.33 -8.29
CA LEU A 335 39.06 -70.07 -8.94
C LEU A 335 39.71 -69.07 -7.96
N VAL A 336 39.76 -69.38 -6.67
CA VAL A 336 40.18 -68.46 -5.59
C VAL A 336 41.34 -69.04 -4.76
N HIS A 337 42.15 -69.92 -5.36
CA HIS A 337 43.38 -70.44 -4.76
C HIS A 337 44.61 -69.64 -5.18
#